data_AF-A0A957R533-F1
#
_entry.id   AF-A0A957R533-F1
#
_cell.length_a   1.000
_cell.length_b   1.000
_cell.length_c   1.000
_cell.angle_alpha   90.00
_cell.angle_beta   90.00
_cell.angle_gamma   90.00
#
_symmetry.space_group_name_H-M   'P 1'
#
loop_
_entity.id
_entity.type
_entity.pdbx_description
1 polymer ?
#
loop_
_entity_poly.entity_id
_entity_poly.type
_entity_poly.pdbx_seq_one_letter_code
_entity_poly.pdbx_strand_id
1 'polypeptide(L)'
;MNKKFLTLLTLLLAMTMILVACGGEEPVAEPEEPETTEVEVAEEAEEPAEEPAAEEEMAEEEAEEPAEEMAGVSCEEPIKVGLITDATGALAIYGAHVLRGFPLGMQYATGDAGTASDDYTSYMLDGCEIQVYTRDDQSNPETTATVARELIEVEGVDLLVGTVSSGATASLQELAAQNQVPLIVAPAAANDITGVSFNEYTFRTSRNNYQDAVNICKYLTTQYSSFVQIAPDYSFGYGGAQAFRDACTLFGGEFVVDDIFAPADTTDFTPYMDEVLGAVDSGAQAFLVTWAGGGFVPLYQAYIDSGAADEVPLAAGFVDNVVMPAFFSNAIGSTSGILYHYALPDNEINDWLVEQTQAQFGTFPDLFDADAANAAIMIVEALKATAGDTSSAALIDAMEGMEFEGPKGTIYIRPEDHVAIQDMYIVTLLNVDDPEFNYYELVETNRPDVPCLLPDELVDRCGD
;
A
#
# COMPACT_ATOMS: atom_id res chain seq x y z
N MET A 1 58.68 -17.58 44.82
CA MET A 1 59.34 -18.55 43.90
C MET A 1 58.66 -18.43 42.54
N ASN A 2 59.35 -18.02 41.48
CA ASN A 2 60.13 -18.87 40.55
C ASN A 2 59.27 -19.99 39.92
N LYS A 3 58.90 -19.89 38.62
CA LYS A 3 59.72 -20.13 37.39
C LYS A 3 59.84 -21.64 37.10
N LYS A 4 59.74 -22.19 35.88
CA LYS A 4 59.70 -21.76 34.45
C LYS A 4 58.98 -22.89 33.67
N PHE A 5 58.49 -22.79 32.42
CA PHE A 5 59.14 -22.80 31.08
C PHE A 5 57.93 -22.95 30.09
N LEU A 6 57.89 -22.60 28.80
CA LEU A 6 58.56 -21.68 27.85
C LEU A 6 57.68 -21.77 26.54
N THR A 7 57.63 -20.87 25.54
CA THR A 7 58.50 -19.76 25.10
C THR A 7 57.69 -18.69 24.31
N LEU A 8 58.39 -17.61 23.95
CA LEU A 8 58.19 -16.55 22.94
C LEU A 8 57.45 -16.94 21.62
N LEU A 9 56.94 -16.00 20.79
CA LEU A 9 57.38 -14.61 20.52
C LEU A 9 56.13 -13.78 20.06
N THR A 10 55.61 -12.76 20.76
CA THR A 10 56.01 -11.33 20.80
C THR A 10 56.46 -10.70 19.47
N LEU A 11 56.23 -9.41 19.15
CA LEU A 11 55.21 -8.41 19.54
C LEU A 11 55.51 -7.13 18.71
N LEU A 12 54.50 -6.27 18.54
CA LEU A 12 54.61 -4.79 18.64
C LEU A 12 55.07 -3.91 17.44
N LEU A 13 54.22 -2.90 17.22
CA LEU A 13 54.46 -1.46 16.97
C LEU A 13 54.71 -0.86 15.57
N ALA A 14 53.83 0.13 15.33
CA ALA A 14 53.89 1.31 14.47
C ALA A 14 55.27 1.96 14.19
N MET A 15 55.34 2.77 13.12
CA MET A 15 55.31 4.26 13.21
C MET A 15 55.75 4.95 11.89
N THR A 16 54.82 5.67 11.25
CA THR A 16 54.91 6.91 10.39
C THR A 16 56.14 7.25 9.50
N MET A 17 55.86 8.00 8.41
CA MET A 17 56.75 8.88 7.60
C MET A 17 57.59 8.21 6.46
N ILE A 18 57.93 8.83 5.31
CA ILE A 18 57.53 10.08 4.60
C ILE A 18 57.99 10.01 3.10
N LEU A 19 57.20 10.61 2.19
CA LEU A 19 57.51 11.22 0.86
C LEU A 19 58.53 10.63 -0.18
N VAL A 20 58.07 10.70 -1.46
CA VAL A 20 58.75 11.22 -2.69
C VAL A 20 59.39 10.29 -3.76
N ALA A 21 59.07 10.65 -5.02
CA ALA A 21 59.80 10.51 -6.31
C ALA A 21 59.54 9.34 -7.31
N CYS A 22 58.71 9.67 -8.32
CA CYS A 22 59.04 9.75 -9.76
C CYS A 22 59.01 8.53 -10.71
N GLY A 23 58.36 8.76 -11.86
CA GLY A 23 58.48 8.05 -13.14
C GLY A 23 57.33 7.07 -13.43
N GLY A 24 56.48 7.24 -14.45
CA GLY A 24 56.32 8.31 -15.46
C GLY A 24 56.04 7.72 -16.85
N GLU A 25 55.00 8.21 -17.54
CA GLU A 25 54.89 8.35 -19.02
C GLU A 25 53.58 9.10 -19.35
N GLU A 26 53.61 10.02 -20.32
CA GLU A 26 52.53 10.85 -20.89
C GLU A 26 52.98 11.20 -22.34
N PRO A 27 52.18 11.85 -23.22
CA PRO A 27 50.72 11.83 -23.44
C PRO A 27 50.36 11.67 -24.94
N VAL A 28 49.07 11.56 -25.30
CA VAL A 28 48.51 11.90 -26.64
C VAL A 28 47.08 12.44 -26.40
N ALA A 29 46.79 13.73 -26.41
CA ALA A 29 46.85 14.76 -27.47
C ALA A 29 45.60 14.80 -28.38
N GLU A 30 44.81 15.84 -28.17
CA GLU A 30 43.67 16.34 -28.97
C GLU A 30 44.15 17.06 -30.24
N PRO A 31 43.26 17.38 -31.21
CA PRO A 31 43.23 18.78 -31.68
C PRO A 31 41.86 19.34 -32.15
N GLU A 32 41.56 20.54 -31.64
CA GLU A 32 41.07 21.78 -32.31
C GLU A 32 39.83 21.81 -33.24
N GLU A 33 38.94 22.77 -32.94
CA GLU A 33 37.88 23.33 -33.81
C GLU A 33 38.42 24.28 -34.91
N PRO A 34 37.53 24.78 -35.80
CA PRO A 34 37.42 26.24 -35.89
C PRO A 34 36.00 26.83 -36.05
N GLU A 35 35.86 28.06 -35.54
CA GLU A 35 34.93 29.17 -35.89
C GLU A 35 34.65 29.34 -37.41
N THR A 36 33.65 30.07 -37.94
CA THR A 36 32.45 30.85 -37.49
C THR A 36 31.61 31.16 -38.75
N THR A 37 30.32 31.53 -38.64
CA THR A 37 29.71 32.76 -39.24
C THR A 37 28.19 32.88 -39.06
N GLU A 38 27.72 34.10 -38.83
CA GLU A 38 26.31 34.53 -38.73
C GLU A 38 25.68 34.81 -40.11
N VAL A 39 24.34 34.76 -40.22
CA VAL A 39 23.55 35.62 -41.12
C VAL A 39 22.17 35.94 -40.50
N GLU A 40 21.93 37.22 -40.22
CA GLU A 40 20.57 37.80 -40.08
C GLU A 40 19.98 38.11 -41.47
N VAL A 41 18.66 38.02 -41.65
CA VAL A 41 17.90 38.90 -42.56
C VAL A 41 16.51 39.18 -41.97
N ALA A 42 16.08 40.44 -42.01
CA ALA A 42 14.77 40.90 -41.53
C ALA A 42 13.89 41.47 -42.68
N GLU A 43 12.58 41.22 -42.53
CA GLU A 43 11.41 42.11 -42.76
C GLU A 43 11.08 42.84 -44.10
N GLU A 44 9.78 43.19 -44.19
CA GLU A 44 9.05 44.08 -45.13
C GLU A 44 8.82 43.62 -46.60
N ALA A 45 7.71 43.96 -47.27
CA ALA A 45 6.32 44.32 -46.93
C ALA A 45 5.49 44.45 -48.25
N GLU A 46 4.16 44.26 -48.23
CA GLU A 46 3.12 45.06 -48.94
C GLU A 46 1.72 44.37 -49.01
N GLU A 47 0.68 45.20 -49.04
CA GLU A 47 -0.79 44.95 -48.99
C GLU A 47 -1.44 45.23 -50.39
N PRO A 48 -2.79 45.23 -50.62
CA PRO A 48 -3.95 44.63 -49.91
C PRO A 48 -5.04 43.97 -50.83
N ALA A 49 -6.13 43.49 -50.19
CA ALA A 49 -7.55 43.43 -50.65
C ALA A 49 -8.04 42.38 -51.70
N GLU A 50 -8.97 41.50 -51.31
CA GLU A 50 -10.44 41.67 -51.50
C GLU A 50 -11.26 40.55 -50.77
N GLU A 51 -12.55 40.81 -50.56
CA GLU A 51 -13.56 40.04 -49.79
C GLU A 51 -14.01 38.72 -50.48
N PRO A 52 -14.64 37.74 -49.79
CA PRO A 52 -16.09 37.88 -49.53
C PRO A 52 -16.72 37.16 -48.30
N ALA A 53 -17.82 37.77 -47.86
CA ALA A 53 -19.10 37.19 -47.40
C ALA A 53 -19.18 36.28 -46.14
N ALA A 54 -19.98 36.77 -45.20
CA ALA A 54 -20.44 36.10 -43.97
C ALA A 54 -21.44 34.95 -44.19
N GLU A 55 -21.52 34.07 -43.19
CA GLU A 55 -22.76 33.48 -42.68
C GLU A 55 -22.70 33.46 -41.13
N GLU A 56 -23.86 33.39 -40.47
CA GLU A 56 -24.11 34.01 -39.16
C GLU A 56 -23.63 33.19 -37.94
N GLU A 57 -22.89 33.83 -37.02
CA GLU A 57 -22.77 33.35 -35.63
C GLU A 57 -24.06 33.68 -34.86
N MET A 58 -24.72 32.66 -34.28
CA MET A 58 -25.63 32.88 -33.17
C MET A 58 -24.82 32.80 -31.87
N ALA A 59 -24.75 33.90 -31.13
CA ALA A 59 -24.22 33.90 -29.78
C ALA A 59 -25.21 33.18 -28.85
N GLU A 60 -24.81 32.02 -28.33
CA GLU A 60 -25.29 31.56 -27.03
C GLU A 60 -24.40 32.21 -25.97
N GLU A 61 -25.03 33.00 -25.10
CA GLU A 61 -24.41 33.72 -24.00
C GLU A 61 -24.22 32.72 -22.85
N GLU A 62 -23.09 32.01 -22.83
CA GLU A 62 -22.71 31.19 -21.69
C GLU A 62 -22.52 32.08 -20.47
N ALA A 63 -23.40 31.92 -19.48
CA ALA A 63 -23.24 32.53 -18.18
C ALA A 63 -22.15 31.76 -17.43
N GLU A 64 -20.98 32.40 -17.26
CA GLU A 64 -20.01 31.95 -16.25
C GLU A 64 -20.70 31.96 -14.89
N GLU A 65 -21.02 30.78 -14.35
CA GLU A 65 -21.27 30.66 -12.92
C GLU A 65 -19.96 30.97 -12.20
N PRO A 66 -19.98 31.82 -11.15
CA PRO A 66 -18.76 32.11 -10.41
C PRO A 66 -18.31 30.82 -9.73
N ALA A 67 -17.08 30.38 -10.03
CA ALA A 67 -16.44 29.32 -9.25
C ALA A 67 -16.49 29.72 -7.77
N GLU A 68 -17.14 28.90 -6.94
CA GLU A 68 -17.12 29.12 -5.50
C GLU A 68 -15.67 29.03 -5.03
N GLU A 69 -15.17 30.13 -4.49
CA GLU A 69 -13.85 30.20 -3.87
C GLU A 69 -13.91 29.34 -2.60
N MET A 70 -13.56 28.06 -2.73
CA MET A 70 -13.50 27.08 -1.64
C MET A 70 -12.80 27.74 -0.45
N ALA A 71 -13.50 27.85 0.68
CA ALA A 71 -12.95 28.47 1.87
C ALA A 71 -11.78 27.62 2.37
N GLY A 72 -10.59 28.22 2.45
CA GLY A 72 -9.39 27.54 2.95
C GLY A 72 -9.59 27.00 4.37
N VAL A 73 -8.93 25.89 4.68
CA VAL A 73 -9.12 25.17 5.95
C VAL A 73 -8.73 26.04 7.13
N SER A 74 -9.61 26.13 8.14
CA SER A 74 -9.34 26.93 9.34
C SER A 74 -9.71 26.18 10.61
N CYS A 75 -8.81 26.22 11.61
CA CYS A 75 -9.06 25.63 12.93
C CYS A 75 -8.58 26.58 14.05
N GLU A 76 -9.32 26.66 15.16
CA GLU A 76 -8.95 27.47 16.32
C GLU A 76 -7.96 26.73 17.25
N GLU A 77 -8.04 25.40 17.29
CA GLU A 77 -7.11 24.49 17.96
C GLU A 77 -6.57 23.49 16.92
N PRO A 78 -5.35 22.92 17.10
CA PRO A 78 -4.79 21.95 16.15
C PRO A 78 -5.67 20.70 16.01
N ILE A 79 -5.86 20.26 14.77
CA ILE A 79 -6.56 19.02 14.43
C ILE A 79 -5.64 17.84 14.75
N LYS A 80 -6.16 16.79 15.40
CA LYS A 80 -5.34 15.69 15.91
C LYS A 80 -5.70 14.36 15.26
N VAL A 81 -4.69 13.69 14.71
CA VAL A 81 -4.81 12.38 14.08
C VAL A 81 -3.99 11.36 14.84
N GLY A 82 -4.61 10.26 15.27
CA GLY A 82 -3.91 9.12 15.88
C GLY A 82 -3.57 8.04 14.86
N LEU A 83 -2.29 7.83 14.56
CA LEU A 83 -1.82 6.77 13.66
C LEU A 83 -1.35 5.55 14.47
N ILE A 84 -2.06 4.43 14.38
CA ILE A 84 -1.70 3.17 15.02
C ILE A 84 -1.18 2.20 13.95
N THR A 85 0.02 1.66 14.17
CA THR A 85 0.64 0.74 13.21
C THR A 85 1.62 -0.23 13.86
N ASP A 86 1.98 -1.27 13.11
CA ASP A 86 2.94 -2.31 13.45
C ASP A 86 4.39 -1.77 13.35
N ALA A 87 4.83 -0.86 14.23
CA ALA A 87 6.22 -0.38 14.20
C ALA A 87 7.21 -1.46 14.69
N THR A 88 6.73 -2.36 15.54
CA THR A 88 7.39 -3.64 15.88
C THR A 88 6.39 -4.79 15.82
N GLY A 89 6.79 -6.01 16.21
CA GLY A 89 5.92 -7.19 16.17
C GLY A 89 6.11 -8.07 14.92
N ALA A 90 5.12 -8.93 14.65
CA ALA A 90 5.16 -9.94 13.60
C ALA A 90 4.92 -9.39 12.18
N LEU A 91 4.26 -8.22 12.09
CA LEU A 91 3.91 -7.55 10.84
C LEU A 91 4.73 -6.27 10.60
N ALA A 92 5.84 -6.09 11.34
CA ALA A 92 6.66 -4.88 11.32
C ALA A 92 7.20 -4.47 9.93
N ILE A 93 7.34 -5.43 9.02
CA ILE A 93 7.68 -5.17 7.61
C ILE A 93 6.62 -4.29 6.93
N TYR A 94 5.33 -4.51 7.22
CA TYR A 94 4.23 -3.73 6.65
C TYR A 94 3.96 -2.44 7.41
N GLY A 95 4.16 -2.40 8.74
CA GLY A 95 4.11 -1.14 9.47
C GLY A 95 5.21 -0.17 9.04
N ALA A 96 6.37 -0.66 8.61
CA ALA A 96 7.39 0.17 7.95
C ALA A 96 6.91 0.81 6.64
N HIS A 97 5.93 0.24 5.93
CA HIS A 97 5.33 0.84 4.74
C HIS A 97 4.36 1.95 5.14
N VAL A 98 3.56 1.74 6.20
CA VAL A 98 2.68 2.77 6.76
C VAL A 98 3.49 3.98 7.28
N LEU A 99 4.60 3.72 7.96
CA LEU A 99 5.52 4.75 8.49
C LEU A 99 6.29 5.54 7.41
N ARG A 100 6.21 5.13 6.14
CA ARG A 100 6.68 5.92 4.97
C ARG A 100 5.51 6.57 4.25
N GLY A 101 4.55 5.75 3.81
CA GLY A 101 3.43 6.16 2.96
C GLY A 101 2.52 7.20 3.62
N PHE A 102 2.18 7.05 4.91
CA PHE A 102 1.29 8.02 5.57
C PHE A 102 1.95 9.41 5.73
N PRO A 103 3.19 9.54 6.27
CA PRO A 103 3.87 10.84 6.31
C PRO A 103 4.08 11.49 4.94
N LEU A 104 4.37 10.69 3.90
CA LEU A 104 4.50 11.18 2.53
C LEU A 104 3.15 11.61 1.94
N GLY A 105 2.06 10.89 2.20
CA GLY A 105 0.71 11.30 1.79
C GLY A 105 0.27 12.60 2.47
N MET A 106 0.59 12.79 3.76
CA MET A 106 0.37 14.06 4.47
C MET A 106 1.17 15.19 3.81
N GLN A 107 2.45 14.95 3.51
CA GLN A 107 3.30 15.93 2.83
C GLN A 107 2.78 16.29 1.44
N TYR A 108 2.30 15.32 0.66
CA TYR A 108 1.72 15.55 -0.65
C TYR A 108 0.46 16.42 -0.56
N ALA A 109 -0.51 16.02 0.26
CA ALA A 109 -1.83 16.63 0.30
C ALA A 109 -1.86 18.00 0.99
N THR A 110 -0.97 18.25 1.96
CA THR A 110 -0.83 19.55 2.65
C THR A 110 0.18 20.49 1.99
N GLY A 111 1.17 19.95 1.27
CA GLY A 111 2.33 20.71 0.78
C GLY A 111 3.40 21.01 1.84
N ASP A 112 3.25 20.52 3.07
CA ASP A 112 4.21 20.70 4.17
C ASP A 112 5.02 19.41 4.41
N ALA A 113 6.35 19.51 4.47
CA ALA A 113 7.22 18.37 4.79
C ALA A 113 7.02 17.84 6.23
N GLY A 114 6.37 18.63 7.08
CA GLY A 114 6.06 18.28 8.45
C GLY A 114 7.22 18.55 9.40
N THR A 115 6.89 18.89 10.65
CA THR A 115 7.84 19.16 11.72
C THR A 115 7.65 18.18 12.86
N ALA A 116 8.62 17.30 13.07
CA ALA A 116 8.62 16.36 14.19
C ALA A 116 8.81 17.07 15.54
N SER A 117 7.92 16.76 16.48
CA SER A 117 8.03 17.08 17.90
C SER A 117 8.38 15.80 18.70
N ASP A 118 8.46 15.88 20.03
CA ASP A 118 8.77 14.72 20.86
C ASP A 118 7.65 13.63 20.81
N ASP A 119 6.39 14.03 20.63
CA ASP A 119 5.21 13.13 20.76
C ASP A 119 4.34 13.01 19.47
N TYR A 120 4.49 13.92 18.50
CA TYR A 120 3.72 13.99 17.25
C TYR A 120 4.50 14.65 16.10
N THR A 121 4.03 14.51 14.86
CA THR A 121 4.49 15.30 13.70
C THR A 121 3.44 16.33 13.32
N SER A 122 3.84 17.59 13.19
CA SER A 122 2.97 18.73 12.85
C SER A 122 3.02 19.04 11.36
N TYR A 123 1.87 19.24 10.72
CA TYR A 123 1.72 19.65 9.31
C TYR A 123 0.80 20.87 9.21
N MET A 124 1.10 21.81 8.31
CA MET A 124 0.28 23.00 8.08
C MET A 124 -0.61 22.86 6.82
N LEU A 125 -1.91 23.11 6.96
CA LEU A 125 -2.90 23.17 5.88
C LEU A 125 -3.67 24.50 5.97
N ASP A 126 -3.49 25.41 5.02
CA ASP A 126 -4.12 26.75 4.96
C ASP A 126 -3.96 27.64 6.21
N GLY A 127 -3.04 27.28 7.12
CA GLY A 127 -2.84 27.97 8.40
C GLY A 127 -3.47 27.25 9.60
N CYS A 128 -4.23 26.18 9.37
CA CYS A 128 -4.56 25.18 10.38
C CYS A 128 -3.37 24.22 10.62
N GLU A 129 -3.16 23.82 11.88
CA GLU A 129 -2.14 22.83 12.27
C GLU A 129 -2.79 21.44 12.40
N ILE A 130 -2.18 20.41 11.81
CA ILE A 130 -2.56 19.00 11.94
C ILE A 130 -1.44 18.26 12.67
N GLN A 131 -1.77 17.63 13.81
CA GLN A 131 -0.84 16.91 14.69
C GLN A 131 -1.06 15.40 14.58
N VAL A 132 -0.09 14.69 14.02
CA VAL A 132 -0.12 13.23 13.83
C VAL A 132 0.62 12.53 14.96
N TYR A 133 -0.11 11.83 15.82
CA TYR A 133 0.37 11.07 16.95
C TYR A 133 0.52 9.58 16.58
N THR A 134 1.76 9.15 16.35
CA THR A 134 2.04 7.74 15.98
C THR A 134 2.19 6.85 17.21
N ARG A 135 1.63 5.64 17.17
CA ARG A 135 1.76 4.60 18.22
C ARG A 135 2.01 3.22 17.64
N ASP A 136 2.88 2.47 18.31
CA ASP A 136 3.22 1.07 17.99
C ASP A 136 2.28 0.11 18.73
N ASP A 137 1.58 -0.76 18.00
CA ASP A 137 0.71 -1.78 18.58
C ASP A 137 1.33 -3.20 18.64
N GLN A 138 2.54 -3.39 18.12
CA GLN A 138 3.33 -4.63 18.27
C GLN A 138 2.61 -5.89 17.74
N SER A 139 1.74 -5.74 16.74
CA SER A 139 0.84 -6.77 16.18
C SER A 139 -0.17 -7.33 17.18
N ASN A 140 -0.49 -6.61 18.25
CA ASN A 140 -1.19 -7.13 19.41
C ASN A 140 -2.48 -6.37 19.75
N PRO A 141 -3.68 -7.02 19.70
CA PRO A 141 -4.96 -6.35 19.99
C PRO A 141 -5.09 -5.72 21.39
N GLU A 142 -4.43 -6.26 22.42
CA GLU A 142 -4.44 -5.66 23.77
C GLU A 142 -3.60 -4.37 23.81
N THR A 143 -2.46 -4.35 23.13
CA THR A 143 -1.66 -3.12 22.93
C THR A 143 -2.43 -2.11 22.07
N THR A 144 -3.03 -2.53 20.95
CA THR A 144 -3.88 -1.68 20.09
C THR A 144 -4.97 -1.01 20.90
N ALA A 145 -5.71 -1.78 21.72
CA ALA A 145 -6.76 -1.25 22.59
C ALA A 145 -6.22 -0.33 23.70
N THR A 146 -4.95 -0.47 24.09
CA THR A 146 -4.31 0.41 25.08
C THR A 146 -3.94 1.75 24.44
N VAL A 147 -3.23 1.74 23.31
CA VAL A 147 -2.80 2.97 22.62
C VAL A 147 -3.98 3.73 21.98
N ALA A 148 -5.03 3.03 21.54
CA ALA A 148 -6.26 3.66 21.06
C ALA A 148 -6.97 4.47 22.16
N ARG A 149 -7.06 3.92 23.39
CA ARG A 149 -7.61 4.66 24.54
C ARG A 149 -6.73 5.83 24.96
N GLU A 150 -5.41 5.72 24.87
CA GLU A 150 -4.51 6.85 25.08
C GLU A 150 -4.79 7.99 24.08
N LEU A 151 -4.85 7.67 22.79
CA LEU A 151 -5.11 8.65 21.73
C LEU A 151 -6.50 9.31 21.89
N ILE A 152 -7.54 8.52 22.20
CA ILE A 152 -8.91 9.04 22.38
C ILE A 152 -9.06 9.83 23.70
N GLU A 153 -8.63 9.26 24.84
CA GLU A 153 -8.95 9.79 26.18
C GLU A 153 -7.91 10.79 26.72
N VAL A 154 -6.66 10.74 26.23
CA VAL A 154 -5.55 11.58 26.73
C VAL A 154 -5.14 12.64 25.72
N GLU A 155 -4.81 12.23 24.48
CA GLU A 155 -4.46 13.19 23.43
C GLU A 155 -5.69 13.91 22.87
N GLY A 156 -6.85 13.23 22.86
CA GLY A 156 -8.11 13.75 22.34
C GLY A 156 -8.09 13.89 20.83
N VAL A 157 -7.74 12.81 20.12
CA VAL A 157 -7.68 12.80 18.65
C VAL A 157 -9.07 12.94 18.01
N ASP A 158 -9.13 13.73 16.94
CA ASP A 158 -10.31 13.94 16.10
C ASP A 158 -10.55 12.75 15.15
N LEU A 159 -9.48 12.15 14.62
CA LEU A 159 -9.52 10.98 13.75
C LEU A 159 -8.50 9.92 14.17
N LEU A 160 -8.78 8.66 13.84
CA LEU A 160 -7.87 7.53 13.95
C LEU A 160 -7.53 6.95 12.58
N VAL A 161 -6.30 6.44 12.45
CA VAL A 161 -5.83 5.69 11.29
C VAL A 161 -5.18 4.40 11.77
N GLY A 162 -5.55 3.27 11.17
CA GLY A 162 -4.91 1.98 11.43
C GLY A 162 -5.87 0.79 11.45
N THR A 163 -5.39 -0.43 11.69
CA THR A 163 -3.97 -0.82 11.80
C THR A 163 -3.66 -1.92 10.79
N VAL A 164 -2.44 -2.44 10.80
CA VAL A 164 -1.94 -3.46 9.86
C VAL A 164 -2.58 -4.82 10.14
N SER A 165 -2.66 -5.25 11.40
CA SER A 165 -3.36 -6.48 11.77
C SER A 165 -4.89 -6.34 11.70
N SER A 166 -5.55 -7.22 10.95
CA SER A 166 -7.03 -7.27 10.89
C SER A 166 -7.67 -7.71 12.21
N GLY A 167 -6.98 -8.52 13.03
CA GLY A 167 -7.46 -8.92 14.35
C GLY A 167 -7.37 -7.78 15.36
N ALA A 168 -6.32 -6.96 15.27
CA ALA A 168 -6.18 -5.73 16.05
C ALA A 168 -7.18 -4.66 15.63
N THR A 169 -7.39 -4.50 14.32
CA THR A 169 -8.33 -3.51 13.75
C THR A 169 -9.76 -3.73 14.24
N ALA A 170 -10.21 -4.97 14.47
CA ALA A 170 -11.52 -5.23 15.06
C ALA A 170 -11.70 -4.59 16.46
N SER A 171 -10.66 -4.62 17.30
CA SER A 171 -10.67 -3.96 18.62
C SER A 171 -10.55 -2.43 18.51
N LEU A 172 -9.80 -1.93 17.53
CA LEU A 172 -9.71 -0.49 17.24
C LEU A 172 -11.05 0.08 16.75
N GLN A 173 -11.71 -0.63 15.82
CA GLN A 173 -13.02 -0.31 15.27
C GLN A 173 -14.10 -0.23 16.35
N GLU A 174 -14.14 -1.20 17.29
CA GLU A 174 -15.08 -1.17 18.41
C GLU A 174 -14.85 0.08 19.30
N LEU A 175 -13.60 0.41 19.61
CA LEU A 175 -13.27 1.58 20.45
C LEU A 175 -13.56 2.91 19.74
N ALA A 176 -13.26 3.02 18.45
CA ALA A 176 -13.55 4.18 17.62
C ALA A 176 -15.06 4.46 17.61
N ALA A 177 -15.88 3.43 17.30
CA ALA A 177 -17.34 3.53 17.29
C ALA A 177 -17.93 3.86 18.67
N GLN A 178 -17.43 3.25 19.75
CA GLN A 178 -17.90 3.53 21.12
C GLN A 178 -17.65 4.98 21.57
N ASN A 179 -16.61 5.63 21.03
CA ASN A 179 -16.26 7.02 21.34
C ASN A 179 -16.66 8.00 20.22
N GLN A 180 -17.32 7.51 19.17
CA GLN A 180 -17.75 8.29 18.00
C GLN A 180 -16.58 8.99 17.26
N VAL A 181 -15.38 8.41 17.28
CA VAL A 181 -14.19 8.93 16.57
C VAL A 181 -14.09 8.24 15.20
N PRO A 182 -14.06 8.98 14.07
CA PRO A 182 -13.84 8.38 12.76
C PRO A 182 -12.51 7.60 12.67
N LEU A 183 -12.56 6.42 12.05
CA LEU A 183 -11.43 5.53 11.84
C LEU A 183 -11.26 5.27 10.35
N ILE A 184 -10.08 5.57 9.80
CA ILE A 184 -9.67 5.16 8.46
C ILE A 184 -8.75 3.94 8.59
N VAL A 185 -9.25 2.79 8.16
CA VAL A 185 -8.50 1.54 8.18
C VAL A 185 -7.51 1.51 7.02
N ALA A 186 -6.24 1.40 7.39
CA ALA A 186 -5.15 1.06 6.51
C ALA A 186 -4.06 0.31 7.30
N PRO A 187 -3.48 -0.78 6.78
CA PRO A 187 -3.85 -1.55 5.59
C PRO A 187 -4.76 -2.78 5.80
N ALA A 188 -5.34 -3.04 6.99
CA ALA A 188 -6.06 -4.29 7.26
C ALA A 188 -7.15 -4.65 6.21
N ALA A 189 -7.14 -5.91 5.77
CA ALA A 189 -7.90 -6.39 4.61
C ALA A 189 -9.12 -7.26 4.94
N ALA A 190 -9.35 -7.66 6.20
CA ALA A 190 -10.49 -8.52 6.53
C ALA A 190 -11.84 -7.92 6.07
N ASN A 191 -12.70 -8.78 5.52
CA ASN A 191 -14.00 -8.40 4.99
C ASN A 191 -14.91 -7.82 6.07
N ASP A 192 -14.94 -8.45 7.25
CA ASP A 192 -15.79 -8.12 8.39
C ASP A 192 -15.79 -6.63 8.76
N ILE A 193 -14.64 -5.95 8.62
CA ILE A 193 -14.45 -4.53 8.96
C ILE A 193 -15.43 -3.61 8.22
N THR A 194 -15.79 -3.93 6.97
CA THR A 194 -16.84 -3.25 6.18
C THR A 194 -17.93 -4.23 5.75
N GLY A 195 -18.20 -5.21 6.63
CA GLY A 195 -19.24 -6.21 6.45
C GLY A 195 -19.96 -6.43 7.77
N VAL A 196 -19.88 -7.64 8.33
CA VAL A 196 -20.59 -8.00 9.57
C VAL A 196 -20.22 -7.17 10.82
N SER A 197 -19.10 -6.46 10.83
CA SER A 197 -18.66 -5.56 11.91
C SER A 197 -18.74 -4.07 11.54
N PHE A 198 -19.33 -3.74 10.39
CA PHE A 198 -19.46 -2.37 9.91
C PHE A 198 -20.16 -1.44 10.91
N ASN A 199 -19.72 -0.19 10.94
CA ASN A 199 -20.38 0.92 11.61
C ASN A 199 -20.03 2.24 10.90
N GLU A 200 -20.88 3.25 11.05
CA GLU A 200 -20.78 4.55 10.38
C GLU A 200 -19.46 5.32 10.63
N TYR A 201 -18.72 5.02 11.71
CA TYR A 201 -17.45 5.69 12.01
C TYR A 201 -16.25 5.06 11.29
N THR A 202 -16.41 3.90 10.63
CA THR A 202 -15.28 3.20 10.00
C THR A 202 -15.29 3.36 8.49
N PHE A 203 -14.17 3.83 7.95
CA PHE A 203 -13.85 3.86 6.53
C PHE A 203 -12.60 3.03 6.29
N ARG A 204 -12.29 2.68 5.03
CA ARG A 204 -10.98 2.13 4.69
C ARG A 204 -10.44 2.69 3.38
N THR A 205 -9.14 2.96 3.33
CA THR A 205 -8.39 3.13 2.08
C THR A 205 -7.68 1.85 1.65
N SER A 206 -7.56 0.87 2.55
CA SER A 206 -7.14 -0.47 2.18
C SER A 206 -8.17 -1.17 1.30
N ARG A 207 -7.67 -2.05 0.43
CA ARG A 207 -8.52 -3.08 -0.19
C ARG A 207 -9.07 -4.07 0.85
N ASN A 208 -10.11 -4.82 0.49
CA ASN A 208 -10.55 -5.99 1.24
C ASN A 208 -10.13 -7.32 0.58
N ASN A 209 -10.28 -8.43 1.31
CA ASN A 209 -9.91 -9.76 0.79
C ASN A 209 -10.69 -10.15 -0.48
N TYR A 210 -11.91 -9.63 -0.70
CA TYR A 210 -12.62 -9.85 -1.97
C TYR A 210 -11.98 -9.12 -3.16
N GLN A 211 -11.43 -7.91 -2.97
CA GLN A 211 -10.71 -7.21 -4.05
C GLN A 211 -9.44 -7.97 -4.45
N ASP A 212 -8.69 -8.49 -3.47
CA ASP A 212 -7.54 -9.37 -3.70
C ASP A 212 -7.98 -10.68 -4.41
N ALA A 213 -8.99 -11.37 -3.89
CA ALA A 213 -9.47 -12.65 -4.43
C ALA A 213 -10.08 -12.55 -5.83
N VAL A 214 -10.91 -11.53 -6.11
CA VAL A 214 -11.50 -11.29 -7.43
C VAL A 214 -10.42 -10.96 -8.45
N ASN A 215 -9.44 -10.12 -8.11
CA ASN A 215 -8.30 -9.79 -8.97
C ASN A 215 -7.47 -11.05 -9.33
N ILE A 216 -7.11 -11.86 -8.32
CA ILE A 216 -6.26 -13.04 -8.50
C ILE A 216 -7.01 -14.18 -9.19
N CYS A 217 -8.22 -14.53 -8.75
CA CYS A 217 -9.00 -15.63 -9.32
C CYS A 217 -9.44 -15.38 -10.78
N LYS A 218 -9.62 -14.12 -11.20
CA LYS A 218 -9.89 -13.76 -12.60
C LYS A 218 -8.79 -14.27 -13.55
N TYR A 219 -7.53 -14.26 -13.11
CA TYR A 219 -6.43 -14.88 -13.88
C TYR A 219 -6.31 -16.38 -13.62
N LEU A 220 -6.24 -16.81 -12.35
CA LEU A 220 -5.90 -18.20 -12.00
C LEU A 220 -6.85 -19.23 -12.61
N THR A 221 -8.15 -18.93 -12.68
CA THR A 221 -9.16 -19.83 -13.26
C THR A 221 -9.04 -20.01 -14.78
N THR A 222 -8.26 -19.16 -15.46
CA THR A 222 -7.89 -19.37 -16.87
C THR A 222 -6.77 -20.41 -17.04
N GLN A 223 -6.02 -20.69 -15.97
CA GLN A 223 -4.87 -21.61 -15.97
C GLN A 223 -5.20 -22.93 -15.25
N TYR A 224 -6.00 -22.89 -14.19
CA TYR A 224 -6.31 -24.00 -13.31
C TYR A 224 -7.83 -24.10 -13.08
N SER A 225 -8.37 -25.31 -13.09
CA SER A 225 -9.80 -25.55 -12.81
C SER A 225 -10.07 -25.97 -11.36
N SER A 226 -9.06 -26.42 -10.61
CA SER A 226 -9.23 -26.99 -9.28
C SER A 226 -8.13 -26.57 -8.30
N PHE A 227 -8.51 -26.31 -7.05
CA PHE A 227 -7.66 -25.67 -6.05
C PHE A 227 -7.68 -26.41 -4.71
N VAL A 228 -6.61 -26.22 -3.95
CA VAL A 228 -6.52 -26.40 -2.49
C VAL A 228 -6.02 -25.08 -1.89
N GLN A 229 -6.46 -24.72 -0.67
CA GLN A 229 -5.98 -23.51 -0.02
C GLN A 229 -5.63 -23.68 1.46
N ILE A 230 -4.68 -22.84 1.89
CA ILE A 230 -4.34 -22.63 3.30
C ILE A 230 -4.49 -21.15 3.69
N ALA A 231 -4.94 -20.91 4.91
CA ALA A 231 -5.05 -19.58 5.51
C ALA A 231 -4.75 -19.59 7.03
N PRO A 232 -4.39 -18.46 7.65
CA PRO A 232 -4.17 -18.39 9.09
C PRO A 232 -5.50 -18.40 9.86
N ASP A 233 -5.51 -19.02 11.03
CA ASP A 233 -6.69 -19.26 11.89
C ASP A 233 -7.14 -17.99 12.64
N TYR A 234 -7.47 -16.91 11.91
CA TYR A 234 -8.06 -15.66 12.42
C TYR A 234 -8.79 -14.87 11.31
N SER A 235 -9.38 -13.72 11.66
CA SER A 235 -10.27 -12.91 10.78
C SER A 235 -9.74 -12.64 9.37
N PHE A 236 -8.44 -12.32 9.21
CA PHE A 236 -7.82 -12.15 7.89
C PHE A 236 -7.92 -13.44 7.04
N GLY A 237 -7.53 -14.58 7.63
CA GLY A 237 -7.48 -15.85 6.92
C GLY A 237 -8.85 -16.47 6.68
N TYR A 238 -9.79 -16.37 7.62
CA TYR A 238 -11.19 -16.78 7.40
C TYR A 238 -11.83 -15.98 6.26
N GLY A 239 -11.71 -14.66 6.29
CA GLY A 239 -12.23 -13.80 5.24
C GLY A 239 -11.53 -14.02 3.89
N GLY A 240 -10.22 -14.33 3.91
CA GLY A 240 -9.44 -14.63 2.71
C GLY A 240 -9.84 -15.94 2.07
N ALA A 241 -9.89 -17.03 2.85
CA ALA A 241 -10.32 -18.34 2.39
C ALA A 241 -11.74 -18.30 1.79
N GLN A 242 -12.69 -17.63 2.46
CA GLN A 242 -14.03 -17.45 1.93
C GLN A 242 -14.03 -16.64 0.61
N ALA A 243 -13.31 -15.51 0.56
CA ALA A 243 -13.24 -14.68 -0.63
C ALA A 243 -12.60 -15.41 -1.83
N PHE A 244 -11.52 -16.15 -1.63
CA PHE A 244 -10.91 -17.00 -2.67
C PHE A 244 -11.86 -18.13 -3.10
N ARG A 245 -12.55 -18.76 -2.15
CA ARG A 245 -13.54 -19.81 -2.43
C ARG A 245 -14.65 -19.29 -3.33
N ASP A 246 -15.22 -18.13 -3.01
CA ASP A 246 -16.32 -17.53 -3.78
C ASP A 246 -15.85 -16.96 -5.12
N ALA A 247 -14.74 -16.21 -5.16
CA ALA A 247 -14.21 -15.59 -6.37
C ALA A 247 -13.72 -16.63 -7.40
N CYS A 248 -12.98 -17.66 -6.98
CA CYS A 248 -12.55 -18.71 -7.91
C CYS A 248 -13.74 -19.57 -8.36
N THR A 249 -14.75 -19.80 -7.51
CA THR A 249 -16.00 -20.46 -7.94
C THR A 249 -16.78 -19.62 -8.95
N LEU A 250 -16.86 -18.30 -8.77
CA LEU A 250 -17.50 -17.36 -9.70
C LEU A 250 -16.88 -17.41 -11.10
N PHE A 251 -15.54 -17.54 -11.19
CA PHE A 251 -14.83 -17.68 -12.46
C PHE A 251 -14.70 -19.14 -12.95
N GLY A 252 -15.34 -20.11 -12.30
CA GLY A 252 -15.49 -21.49 -12.78
C GLY A 252 -14.45 -22.50 -12.27
N GLY A 253 -13.68 -22.14 -11.25
CA GLY A 253 -12.84 -23.06 -10.49
C GLY A 253 -13.61 -23.85 -9.41
N GLU A 254 -13.01 -24.91 -8.87
CA GLU A 254 -13.54 -25.68 -7.74
C GLU A 254 -12.48 -25.93 -6.66
N PHE A 255 -12.90 -26.13 -5.41
CA PHE A 255 -12.00 -26.52 -4.32
C PHE A 255 -12.24 -27.98 -3.98
N VAL A 256 -11.19 -28.80 -4.06
CA VAL A 256 -11.33 -30.27 -3.97
C VAL A 256 -11.44 -30.78 -2.52
N VAL A 257 -11.19 -29.92 -1.54
CA VAL A 257 -11.26 -30.17 -0.10
C VAL A 257 -11.84 -28.95 0.64
N ASP A 258 -12.13 -29.12 1.92
CA ASP A 258 -12.40 -28.02 2.86
C ASP A 258 -11.13 -27.17 3.09
N ASP A 259 -11.29 -25.98 3.65
CA ASP A 259 -10.19 -25.03 3.83
C ASP A 259 -9.24 -25.43 4.96
N ILE A 260 -7.93 -25.37 4.69
CA ILE A 260 -6.88 -25.69 5.67
C ILE A 260 -6.58 -24.43 6.48
N PHE A 261 -6.77 -24.49 7.80
CA PHE A 261 -6.44 -23.40 8.72
C PHE A 261 -5.29 -23.79 9.65
N ALA A 262 -4.29 -22.91 9.76
CA ALA A 262 -3.15 -23.07 10.65
C ALA A 262 -3.05 -21.87 11.62
N PRO A 263 -2.70 -22.05 12.90
CA PRO A 263 -2.47 -20.93 13.83
C PRO A 263 -1.53 -19.87 13.26
N ALA A 264 -1.80 -18.59 13.50
CA ALA A 264 -1.02 -17.49 12.92
C ALA A 264 0.47 -17.49 13.34
N ASP A 265 0.80 -18.12 14.48
CA ASP A 265 2.17 -18.32 15.00
C ASP A 265 2.80 -19.67 14.59
N THR A 266 2.20 -20.39 13.63
CA THR A 266 2.74 -21.65 13.11
C THR A 266 4.15 -21.46 12.54
N THR A 267 5.07 -22.34 12.94
CA THR A 267 6.46 -22.38 12.48
C THR A 267 6.89 -23.74 11.93
N ASP A 268 6.07 -24.78 12.12
CA ASP A 268 6.20 -26.09 11.48
C ASP A 268 4.94 -26.33 10.64
N PHE A 269 5.08 -26.20 9.32
CA PHE A 269 3.99 -26.38 8.37
C PHE A 269 3.90 -27.81 7.80
N THR A 270 4.80 -28.72 8.20
CA THR A 270 4.87 -30.09 7.67
C THR A 270 3.53 -30.82 7.68
N PRO A 271 2.72 -30.80 8.77
CA PRO A 271 1.43 -31.50 8.79
C PRO A 271 0.42 -30.99 7.77
N TYR A 272 0.42 -29.68 7.50
CA TYR A 272 -0.49 -29.08 6.52
C TYR A 272 -0.06 -29.39 5.08
N MET A 273 1.23 -29.66 4.84
CA MET A 273 1.70 -30.11 3.52
C MET A 273 1.25 -31.54 3.20
N ASP A 274 1.12 -32.41 4.21
CA ASP A 274 0.48 -33.73 4.02
C ASP A 274 -1.00 -33.58 3.58
N GLU A 275 -1.71 -32.59 4.11
CA GLU A 275 -3.10 -32.27 3.71
C GLU A 275 -3.17 -31.70 2.28
N VAL A 276 -2.26 -30.78 1.93
CA VAL A 276 -2.12 -30.25 0.56
C VAL A 276 -1.83 -31.38 -0.44
N LEU A 277 -0.88 -32.27 -0.15
CA LEU A 277 -0.56 -33.43 -1.00
C LEU A 277 -1.77 -34.39 -1.14
N GLY A 278 -2.53 -34.61 -0.06
CA GLY A 278 -3.79 -35.37 -0.12
C GLY A 278 -4.87 -34.72 -1.00
N ALA A 279 -4.87 -33.39 -1.10
CA ALA A 279 -5.73 -32.66 -2.04
C ALA A 279 -5.22 -32.76 -3.49
N VAL A 280 -3.90 -32.84 -3.73
CA VAL A 280 -3.33 -33.12 -5.05
C VAL A 280 -3.72 -34.53 -5.53
N ASP A 281 -3.61 -35.54 -4.67
CA ASP A 281 -4.13 -36.90 -4.91
C ASP A 281 -5.64 -36.91 -5.23
N SER A 282 -6.38 -35.91 -4.73
CA SER A 282 -7.81 -35.69 -4.97
C SER A 282 -8.12 -34.82 -6.19
N GLY A 283 -7.10 -34.27 -6.86
CA GLY A 283 -7.21 -33.53 -8.12
C GLY A 283 -7.00 -32.02 -8.06
N ALA A 284 -6.43 -31.46 -6.98
CA ALA A 284 -6.02 -30.05 -6.96
C ALA A 284 -4.94 -29.76 -8.03
N GLN A 285 -5.10 -28.67 -8.78
CA GLN A 285 -4.17 -28.22 -9.82
C GLN A 285 -3.33 -27.01 -9.39
N ALA A 286 -3.71 -26.33 -8.31
CA ALA A 286 -3.03 -25.16 -7.78
C ALA A 286 -3.21 -25.04 -6.26
N PHE A 287 -2.19 -24.51 -5.59
CA PHE A 287 -2.15 -24.29 -4.14
C PHE A 287 -2.26 -22.79 -3.84
N LEU A 288 -3.47 -22.34 -3.50
CA LEU A 288 -3.74 -20.96 -3.07
C LEU A 288 -3.23 -20.76 -1.63
N VAL A 289 -2.56 -19.64 -1.38
CA VAL A 289 -2.08 -19.29 -0.03
C VAL A 289 -2.55 -17.89 0.32
N THR A 290 -3.35 -17.78 1.38
CA THR A 290 -3.57 -16.52 2.09
C THR A 290 -2.62 -16.50 3.28
N TRP A 291 -1.54 -15.71 3.26
CA TRP A 291 -0.68 -15.53 4.43
C TRP A 291 -0.01 -14.16 4.43
N ALA A 292 0.31 -13.64 5.61
CA ALA A 292 0.92 -12.33 5.80
C ALA A 292 2.05 -12.40 6.85
N GLY A 293 3.09 -11.58 6.66
CA GLY A 293 4.21 -11.45 7.58
C GLY A 293 5.13 -12.67 7.64
N GLY A 294 5.94 -12.75 8.70
CA GLY A 294 7.05 -13.71 8.81
C GLY A 294 6.68 -15.20 8.74
N GLY A 295 5.41 -15.56 8.97
CA GLY A 295 4.93 -16.95 8.89
C GLY A 295 4.90 -17.54 7.47
N PHE A 296 4.95 -16.71 6.42
CA PHE A 296 5.01 -17.21 5.05
C PHE A 296 6.37 -17.88 4.73
N VAL A 297 7.46 -17.49 5.41
CA VAL A 297 8.78 -18.12 5.26
C VAL A 297 8.76 -19.63 5.60
N PRO A 298 8.38 -20.06 6.83
CA PRO A 298 8.32 -21.48 7.16
C PRO A 298 7.24 -22.25 6.39
N LEU A 299 6.15 -21.60 5.97
CA LEU A 299 5.14 -22.21 5.09
C LEU A 299 5.76 -22.59 3.74
N TYR A 300 6.39 -21.62 3.07
CA TYR A 300 7.03 -21.85 1.77
C TYR A 300 8.18 -22.85 1.87
N GLN A 301 8.97 -22.81 2.95
CA GLN A 301 10.03 -23.80 3.18
C GLN A 301 9.47 -25.22 3.33
N ALA A 302 8.35 -25.43 4.05
CA ALA A 302 7.72 -26.74 4.16
C ALA A 302 7.14 -27.23 2.82
N TYR A 303 6.56 -26.33 2.01
CA TYR A 303 6.08 -26.61 0.66
C TYR A 303 7.20 -27.10 -0.28
N ILE A 304 8.43 -26.57 -0.13
CA ILE A 304 9.61 -27.08 -0.83
C ILE A 304 10.11 -28.40 -0.22
N ASP A 305 10.32 -28.47 1.10
CA ASP A 305 10.95 -29.62 1.77
C ASP A 305 10.10 -30.90 1.77
N SER A 306 8.76 -30.76 1.67
CA SER A 306 7.82 -31.88 1.49
C SER A 306 7.80 -32.44 0.07
N GLY A 307 8.33 -31.70 -0.92
CA GLY A 307 8.18 -32.00 -2.35
C GLY A 307 6.85 -31.56 -2.96
N ALA A 308 5.96 -30.88 -2.20
CA ALA A 308 4.69 -30.39 -2.74
C ALA A 308 4.89 -29.43 -3.93
N ALA A 309 5.99 -28.67 -3.95
CA ALA A 309 6.35 -27.79 -5.06
C ALA A 309 6.68 -28.49 -6.39
N ASP A 310 6.99 -29.79 -6.38
CA ASP A 310 7.18 -30.59 -7.60
C ASP A 310 5.83 -31.12 -8.15
N GLU A 311 4.77 -31.13 -7.34
CA GLU A 311 3.48 -31.77 -7.64
C GLU A 311 2.34 -30.76 -7.87
N VAL A 312 2.33 -29.60 -7.17
CA VAL A 312 1.31 -28.55 -7.30
C VAL A 312 1.92 -27.14 -7.28
N PRO A 313 1.64 -26.28 -8.27
CA PRO A 313 2.16 -24.92 -8.30
C PRO A 313 1.50 -24.02 -7.23
N LEU A 314 2.31 -23.15 -6.64
CA LEU A 314 1.87 -22.05 -5.80
C LEU A 314 1.06 -21.04 -6.62
N ALA A 315 -0.13 -20.73 -6.15
CA ALA A 315 -1.04 -19.75 -6.72
C ALA A 315 -1.33 -18.64 -5.70
N ALA A 316 -0.29 -17.94 -5.27
CA ALA A 316 -0.42 -16.77 -4.41
C ALA A 316 -0.46 -15.48 -5.25
N GLY A 317 -1.02 -14.41 -4.68
CA GLY A 317 -0.71 -13.06 -5.15
C GLY A 317 0.78 -12.76 -4.94
N PHE A 318 1.35 -11.86 -5.73
CA PHE A 318 2.72 -11.40 -5.50
C PHE A 318 2.81 -10.54 -4.24
N VAL A 319 3.97 -10.60 -3.60
CA VAL A 319 4.22 -10.11 -2.23
C VAL A 319 5.20 -8.93 -2.25
N ASP A 320 5.61 -8.47 -1.06
CA ASP A 320 6.53 -7.34 -0.93
C ASP A 320 7.89 -7.58 -1.62
N ASN A 321 8.45 -6.49 -2.15
CA ASN A 321 9.60 -6.52 -3.06
C ASN A 321 10.84 -7.16 -2.42
N VAL A 322 11.00 -7.01 -1.11
CA VAL A 322 12.16 -7.54 -0.37
C VAL A 322 12.15 -9.08 -0.29
N VAL A 323 10.97 -9.72 -0.25
CA VAL A 323 10.86 -11.18 -0.10
C VAL A 323 10.56 -11.93 -1.40
N MET A 324 10.17 -11.22 -2.47
CA MET A 324 10.01 -11.80 -3.82
C MET A 324 11.17 -12.72 -4.28
N PRO A 325 12.47 -12.40 -4.07
CA PRO A 325 13.56 -13.27 -4.49
C PRO A 325 13.61 -14.62 -3.74
N ALA A 326 13.14 -14.64 -2.48
CA ALA A 326 13.13 -15.84 -1.65
C ALA A 326 12.03 -16.83 -2.04
N PHE A 327 10.88 -16.32 -2.51
CA PHE A 327 9.68 -17.13 -2.74
C PHE A 327 9.35 -17.37 -4.22
N PHE A 328 9.70 -16.44 -5.12
CA PHE A 328 9.26 -16.49 -6.52
C PHE A 328 10.40 -16.61 -7.55
N SER A 329 11.64 -16.84 -7.11
CA SER A 329 12.79 -17.08 -8.00
C SER A 329 12.61 -18.29 -8.95
N ASN A 330 11.89 -19.33 -8.50
CA ASN A 330 11.52 -20.48 -9.35
C ASN A 330 10.21 -20.26 -10.14
N ALA A 331 9.55 -19.11 -9.97
CA ALA A 331 8.26 -18.76 -10.58
C ALA A 331 8.39 -17.61 -11.61
N ILE A 332 9.60 -17.27 -12.06
CA ILE A 332 9.81 -16.31 -13.15
C ILE A 332 9.06 -16.78 -14.41
N GLY A 333 8.32 -15.87 -15.04
CA GLY A 333 7.39 -16.13 -16.13
C GLY A 333 5.97 -16.52 -15.69
N SER A 334 5.71 -16.66 -14.39
CA SER A 334 4.34 -16.77 -13.87
C SER A 334 3.61 -15.41 -13.89
N THR A 335 2.29 -15.47 -13.90
CA THR A 335 1.40 -14.31 -13.88
C THR A 335 0.43 -14.46 -12.72
N SER A 336 0.22 -13.39 -11.96
CA SER A 336 -0.68 -13.37 -10.80
C SER A 336 -1.14 -11.94 -10.51
N GLY A 337 -2.03 -11.80 -9.53
CA GLY A 337 -2.43 -10.49 -9.02
C GLY A 337 -1.40 -9.89 -8.07
N ILE A 338 -1.28 -8.57 -8.08
CA ILE A 338 -0.58 -7.77 -7.06
C ILE A 338 -1.45 -6.55 -6.72
N LEU A 339 -1.49 -6.20 -5.44
CA LEU A 339 -2.20 -5.02 -4.92
C LEU A 339 -1.73 -3.72 -5.56
N TYR A 340 -0.42 -3.54 -5.55
CA TYR A 340 0.29 -2.33 -5.93
C TYR A 340 1.76 -2.69 -6.09
N HIS A 341 2.37 -2.12 -7.12
CA HIS A 341 3.81 -2.05 -7.26
C HIS A 341 4.13 -0.72 -7.90
N TYR A 342 5.10 0.01 -7.36
CA TYR A 342 5.34 1.41 -7.70
C TYR A 342 5.58 1.68 -9.21
N ALA A 343 6.03 0.68 -9.97
CA ALA A 343 6.28 0.79 -11.41
C ALA A 343 5.04 0.57 -12.30
N LEU A 344 3.84 0.36 -11.74
CA LEU A 344 2.62 0.04 -12.50
C LEU A 344 1.66 1.22 -12.71
N PRO A 345 1.37 2.09 -11.71
CA PRO A 345 0.52 3.25 -11.93
C PRO A 345 1.26 4.35 -12.70
N ASP A 346 0.61 4.88 -13.73
CA ASP A 346 1.10 5.98 -14.57
C ASP A 346 0.36 7.27 -14.19
N ASN A 347 0.81 7.94 -13.11
CA ASN A 347 0.23 9.20 -12.61
C ASN A 347 1.22 9.99 -11.74
N GLU A 348 1.02 11.32 -11.67
CA GLU A 348 1.93 12.25 -10.98
C GLU A 348 2.05 11.99 -9.46
N ILE A 349 1.03 11.42 -8.82
CA ILE A 349 1.03 11.13 -7.37
C ILE A 349 1.91 9.92 -7.06
N ASN A 350 1.85 8.90 -7.92
CA ASN A 350 2.73 7.75 -7.87
C ASN A 350 4.19 8.13 -8.14
N ASP A 351 4.44 8.92 -9.19
CA ASP A 351 5.78 9.42 -9.53
C ASP A 351 6.38 10.22 -8.36
N TRP A 352 5.58 11.10 -7.74
CA TRP A 352 5.99 11.86 -6.56
C TRP A 352 6.28 10.95 -5.37
N LEU A 353 5.42 9.96 -5.09
CA LEU A 353 5.61 9.00 -4.00
C LEU A 353 6.89 8.17 -4.22
N VAL A 354 7.17 7.76 -5.45
CA VAL A 354 8.42 7.09 -5.85
C VAL A 354 9.64 7.98 -5.61
N GLU A 355 9.63 9.22 -6.09
CA GLU A 355 10.74 10.17 -5.91
C GLU A 355 11.02 10.42 -4.43
N GLN A 356 9.99 10.74 -3.65
CA GLN A 356 10.15 11.05 -2.23
C GLN A 356 10.55 9.83 -1.40
N THR A 357 10.07 8.64 -1.74
CA THR A 357 10.45 7.42 -1.00
C THR A 357 11.92 7.08 -1.22
N GLN A 358 12.41 7.24 -2.46
CA GLN A 358 13.85 7.12 -2.77
C GLN A 358 14.67 8.21 -2.06
N ALA A 359 14.24 9.47 -2.14
CA ALA A 359 14.97 10.61 -1.59
C ALA A 359 15.08 10.60 -0.06
N GLN A 360 14.02 10.18 0.64
CA GLN A 360 13.95 10.22 2.10
C GLN A 360 14.33 8.90 2.78
N PHE A 361 14.06 7.75 2.14
CA PHE A 361 14.25 6.42 2.74
C PHE A 361 15.25 5.52 1.98
N GLY A 362 15.70 5.90 0.78
CA GLY A 362 16.65 5.12 0.00
C GLY A 362 16.10 3.79 -0.53
N THR A 363 14.78 3.69 -0.68
CA THR A 363 14.04 2.52 -1.18
C THR A 363 12.87 2.99 -2.06
N PHE A 364 12.23 2.06 -2.75
CA PHE A 364 11.01 2.31 -3.50
C PHE A 364 9.77 2.09 -2.62
N PRO A 365 8.60 2.69 -2.97
CA PRO A 365 7.33 2.34 -2.36
C PRO A 365 6.98 0.87 -2.65
N ASP A 366 6.29 0.22 -1.72
CA ASP A 366 5.90 -1.19 -1.79
C ASP A 366 4.40 -1.31 -1.45
N LEU A 367 3.84 -2.52 -1.46
CA LEU A 367 2.42 -2.87 -1.36
C LEU A 367 1.54 -1.85 -0.62
N PHE A 368 1.90 -1.55 0.63
CA PHE A 368 1.07 -0.81 1.58
C PHE A 368 1.40 0.69 1.69
N ASP A 369 2.44 1.19 1.02
CA ASP A 369 2.76 2.63 1.01
C ASP A 369 1.63 3.42 0.34
N ALA A 370 1.02 2.87 -0.73
CA ALA A 370 -0.10 3.49 -1.43
C ALA A 370 -1.37 3.54 -0.56
N ASP A 371 -1.75 2.43 0.10
CA ASP A 371 -2.91 2.39 1.02
C ASP A 371 -2.76 3.41 2.17
N ALA A 372 -1.52 3.56 2.68
CA ALA A 372 -1.19 4.50 3.75
C ALA A 372 -1.14 5.97 3.28
N ALA A 373 -0.61 6.23 2.08
CA ALA A 373 -0.65 7.56 1.47
C ALA A 373 -2.10 8.00 1.18
N ASN A 374 -2.93 7.08 0.66
CA ASN A 374 -4.36 7.31 0.45
C ASN A 374 -5.08 7.68 1.76
N ALA A 375 -4.75 7.05 2.90
CA ALA A 375 -5.36 7.39 4.19
C ALA A 375 -5.06 8.85 4.59
N ALA A 376 -3.84 9.33 4.36
CA ALA A 376 -3.47 10.72 4.62
C ALA A 376 -4.14 11.71 3.64
N ILE A 377 -4.18 11.38 2.34
CA ILE A 377 -4.86 12.19 1.33
C ILE A 377 -6.36 12.31 1.67
N MET A 378 -7.03 11.19 1.97
CA MET A 378 -8.45 11.16 2.35
C MET A 378 -8.77 12.06 3.56
N ILE A 379 -7.89 12.10 4.58
CA ILE A 379 -8.05 13.03 5.71
C ILE A 379 -7.99 14.48 5.23
N VAL A 380 -6.98 14.83 4.43
CA VAL A 380 -6.79 16.20 3.99
C VAL A 380 -7.91 16.67 3.05
N GLU A 381 -8.41 15.80 2.16
CA GLU A 381 -9.57 16.11 1.32
C GLU A 381 -10.87 16.22 2.14
N ALA A 382 -11.06 15.38 3.17
CA ALA A 382 -12.18 15.53 4.11
C ALA A 382 -12.11 16.89 4.84
N LEU A 383 -10.94 17.28 5.35
CA LEU A 383 -10.75 18.56 6.04
C LEU A 383 -10.95 19.77 5.11
N LYS A 384 -10.59 19.67 3.83
CA LYS A 384 -10.91 20.67 2.80
C LYS A 384 -12.42 20.76 2.59
N ALA A 385 -13.10 19.63 2.42
CA ALA A 385 -14.55 19.57 2.23
C ALA A 385 -15.36 20.10 3.42
N THR A 386 -14.88 19.88 4.67
CA THR A 386 -15.52 20.40 5.89
C THR A 386 -15.01 21.79 6.32
N ALA A 387 -14.09 22.41 5.57
CA ALA A 387 -13.37 23.64 5.92
C ALA A 387 -12.66 23.61 7.29
N GLY A 388 -12.35 22.41 7.80
CA GLY A 388 -11.72 22.18 9.11
C GLY A 388 -12.67 21.76 10.23
N ASP A 389 -13.98 21.56 9.97
CA ASP A 389 -14.88 20.94 10.95
C ASP A 389 -14.54 19.45 11.12
N THR A 390 -14.03 19.09 12.29
CA THR A 390 -13.64 17.72 12.67
C THR A 390 -14.75 16.93 13.37
N SER A 391 -15.96 17.48 13.48
CA SER A 391 -17.07 16.74 14.07
C SER A 391 -17.35 15.48 13.25
N SER A 392 -17.56 14.35 13.94
CA SER A 392 -17.68 13.04 13.30
C SER A 392 -18.75 13.00 12.23
N ALA A 393 -19.85 13.74 12.42
CA ALA A 393 -20.92 13.86 11.43
C ALA A 393 -20.48 14.60 10.16
N ALA A 394 -19.72 15.69 10.28
CA ALA A 394 -19.20 16.42 9.12
C ALA A 394 -18.17 15.58 8.35
N LEU A 395 -17.29 14.88 9.06
CA LEU A 395 -16.29 14.00 8.45
C LEU A 395 -16.92 12.78 7.76
N ILE A 396 -17.94 12.15 8.37
CA ILE A 396 -18.69 11.03 7.75
C ILE A 396 -19.39 11.51 6.46
N ASP A 397 -20.13 12.62 6.53
CA ASP A 397 -20.86 13.22 5.39
C ASP A 397 -19.92 13.63 4.25
N ALA A 398 -18.71 14.11 4.57
CA ALA A 398 -17.68 14.43 3.58
C ALA A 398 -17.01 13.19 2.96
N MET A 399 -16.88 12.08 3.70
CA MET A 399 -16.20 10.87 3.25
C MET A 399 -17.11 9.86 2.54
N GLU A 400 -18.41 9.78 2.87
CA GLU A 400 -19.38 8.95 2.14
C GLU A 400 -19.51 9.43 0.68
N GLY A 401 -19.06 8.61 -0.28
CA GLY A 401 -19.10 8.96 -1.70
C GLY A 401 -17.94 9.84 -2.19
N MET A 402 -16.92 10.08 -1.36
CA MET A 402 -15.74 10.85 -1.76
C MET A 402 -14.98 10.19 -2.93
N GLU A 403 -14.61 11.00 -3.92
CA GLU A 403 -13.62 10.65 -4.94
C GLU A 403 -12.36 11.52 -4.75
N PHE A 404 -11.18 10.91 -4.79
CA PHE A 404 -9.90 11.62 -4.75
C PHE A 404 -8.84 10.87 -5.56
N GLU A 405 -7.83 11.59 -6.08
CA GLU A 405 -6.70 10.97 -6.75
C GLU A 405 -5.63 10.53 -5.73
N GLY A 406 -5.12 9.31 -5.88
CA GLY A 406 -4.02 8.77 -5.08
C GLY A 406 -2.95 8.08 -5.94
N PRO A 407 -1.93 7.44 -5.34
CA PRO A 407 -0.89 6.74 -6.10
C PRO A 407 -1.41 5.64 -7.03
N LYS A 408 -2.62 5.13 -6.78
CA LYS A 408 -3.30 4.11 -7.59
C LYS A 408 -4.33 4.71 -8.57
N GLY A 409 -4.25 6.01 -8.85
CA GLY A 409 -5.28 6.78 -9.56
C GLY A 409 -6.49 7.07 -8.66
N THR A 410 -7.65 7.30 -9.27
CA THR A 410 -8.90 7.64 -8.57
C THR A 410 -9.28 6.57 -7.55
N ILE A 411 -9.44 6.98 -6.29
CA ILE A 411 -10.04 6.21 -5.21
C ILE A 411 -11.46 6.70 -5.02
N TYR A 412 -12.43 5.77 -4.98
CA TYR A 412 -13.82 6.07 -4.67
C TYR A 412 -14.22 5.40 -3.36
N ILE A 413 -14.67 6.18 -2.38
CA ILE A 413 -15.15 5.70 -1.10
C ILE A 413 -16.64 5.38 -1.24
N ARG A 414 -16.96 4.09 -1.35
CA ARG A 414 -18.33 3.63 -1.56
C ARG A 414 -19.22 4.02 -0.36
N PRO A 415 -20.25 4.86 -0.52
CA PRO A 415 -21.05 5.36 0.61
C PRO A 415 -21.83 4.24 1.31
N GLU A 416 -22.13 3.14 0.63
CA GLU A 416 -22.91 2.04 1.19
C GLU A 416 -22.21 1.37 2.38
N ASP A 417 -20.93 0.98 2.25
CA ASP A 417 -20.16 0.22 3.25
C ASP A 417 -18.76 0.79 3.55
N HIS A 418 -18.44 1.98 3.02
CA HIS A 418 -17.21 2.73 3.26
C HIS A 418 -15.91 2.05 2.77
N VAL A 419 -16.01 1.14 1.80
CA VAL A 419 -14.84 0.53 1.16
C VAL A 419 -14.26 1.45 0.07
N ALA A 420 -12.93 1.58 0.03
CA ALA A 420 -12.23 2.17 -1.11
C ALA A 420 -12.27 1.23 -2.32
N ILE A 421 -13.09 1.58 -3.31
CA ILE A 421 -13.02 1.03 -4.67
C ILE A 421 -11.80 1.65 -5.35
N GLN A 422 -10.90 0.78 -5.78
CA GLN A 422 -9.56 1.13 -6.23
C GLN A 422 -9.06 0.13 -7.27
N ASP A 423 -8.07 0.54 -8.05
CA ASP A 423 -7.44 -0.32 -9.04
C ASP A 423 -6.55 -1.39 -8.36
N MET A 424 -6.38 -2.52 -9.04
CA MET A 424 -5.61 -3.70 -8.66
C MET A 424 -4.96 -4.25 -9.92
N TYR A 425 -3.81 -4.90 -9.83
CA TYR A 425 -3.03 -5.24 -11.02
C TYR A 425 -2.91 -6.75 -11.20
N ILE A 426 -2.95 -7.22 -12.45
CA ILE A 426 -2.44 -8.53 -12.86
C ILE A 426 -1.12 -8.27 -13.59
N VAL A 427 -0.07 -8.99 -13.20
CA VAL A 427 1.28 -8.80 -13.73
C VAL A 427 1.97 -10.12 -14.02
N THR A 428 2.93 -10.11 -14.94
CA THR A 428 3.86 -11.22 -15.20
C THR A 428 5.20 -10.92 -14.53
N LEU A 429 5.73 -11.89 -13.79
CA LEU A 429 7.02 -11.80 -13.13
C LEU A 429 8.16 -12.01 -14.14
N LEU A 430 8.95 -10.98 -14.43
CA LEU A 430 10.05 -11.00 -15.38
C LEU A 430 11.38 -11.41 -14.75
N ASN A 431 11.64 -10.98 -13.51
CA ASN A 431 12.87 -11.23 -12.76
C ASN A 431 12.62 -11.04 -11.24
N VAL A 432 13.63 -11.34 -10.42
CA VAL A 432 13.64 -11.05 -8.97
C VAL A 432 15.02 -10.55 -8.50
N ASP A 433 15.82 -9.99 -9.40
CA ASP A 433 17.21 -9.60 -9.15
C ASP A 433 17.57 -8.20 -9.66
N ASP A 434 16.62 -7.48 -10.27
CA ASP A 434 16.73 -6.04 -10.50
C ASP A 434 16.87 -5.27 -9.16
N PRO A 435 17.91 -4.44 -8.99
CA PRO A 435 18.19 -3.75 -7.73
C PRO A 435 17.25 -2.58 -7.42
N GLU A 436 16.46 -2.14 -8.40
CA GLU A 436 15.41 -1.13 -8.23
C GLU A 436 14.03 -1.77 -7.99
N PHE A 437 13.94 -3.12 -8.01
CA PHE A 437 12.71 -3.91 -7.92
C PHE A 437 11.81 -3.85 -9.17
N ASN A 438 12.35 -3.53 -10.35
CA ASN A 438 11.60 -3.57 -11.62
C ASN A 438 11.30 -5.02 -12.07
N TYR A 439 10.43 -5.71 -11.33
CA TYR A 439 10.18 -7.16 -11.44
C TYR A 439 9.09 -7.56 -12.43
N TYR A 440 8.22 -6.62 -12.84
CA TYR A 440 6.91 -6.95 -13.40
C TYR A 440 6.64 -6.33 -14.77
N GLU A 441 5.92 -7.07 -15.62
CA GLU A 441 5.21 -6.54 -16.78
C GLU A 441 3.70 -6.46 -16.46
N LEU A 442 3.07 -5.31 -16.70
CA LEU A 442 1.62 -5.15 -16.52
C LEU A 442 0.86 -5.95 -17.58
N VAL A 443 -0.07 -6.81 -17.14
CA VAL A 443 -0.96 -7.57 -18.01
C VAL A 443 -2.33 -6.90 -18.11
N GLU A 444 -2.92 -6.54 -16.96
CA GLU A 444 -4.22 -5.90 -16.88
C GLU A 444 -4.33 -5.09 -15.59
N THR A 445 -4.89 -3.87 -15.67
CA THR A 445 -5.41 -3.16 -14.50
C THR A 445 -6.87 -3.50 -14.34
N ASN A 446 -7.23 -4.06 -13.19
CA ASN A 446 -8.58 -4.37 -12.77
C ASN A 446 -9.08 -3.32 -11.78
N ARG A 447 -10.38 -3.06 -11.79
CA ARG A 447 -11.05 -2.34 -10.70
C ARG A 447 -12.14 -3.27 -10.14
N PRO A 448 -11.83 -4.12 -9.14
CA PRO A 448 -12.73 -5.19 -8.74
C PRO A 448 -14.05 -4.64 -8.17
N ASP A 449 -15.14 -4.93 -8.86
CA ASP A 449 -16.49 -4.77 -8.34
C ASP A 449 -16.74 -5.86 -7.30
N VAL A 450 -16.77 -5.46 -6.02
CA VAL A 450 -16.92 -6.37 -4.89
C VAL A 450 -18.30 -6.18 -4.25
N PRO A 451 -18.96 -7.26 -3.80
CA PRO A 451 -20.26 -7.16 -3.16
C PRO A 451 -20.21 -6.23 -1.94
N CYS A 452 -21.34 -5.58 -1.65
CA CYS A 452 -21.56 -4.96 -0.34
C CYS A 452 -21.82 -6.08 0.67
N LEU A 453 -21.06 -6.11 1.77
CA LEU A 453 -21.01 -7.25 2.71
C LEU A 453 -21.74 -7.00 4.03
N LEU A 454 -22.58 -5.97 4.07
CA LEU A 454 -23.30 -5.57 5.26
C LEU A 454 -24.30 -6.65 5.73
N PRO A 455 -24.54 -6.78 7.04
CA PRO A 455 -25.49 -7.74 7.59
C PRO A 455 -26.94 -7.37 7.22
N ASP A 456 -27.87 -8.32 7.36
CA ASP A 456 -29.30 -8.17 7.04
C ASP A 456 -29.94 -6.90 7.66
N GLU A 457 -29.48 -6.45 8.84
CA GLU A 457 -29.97 -5.24 9.50
C GLU A 457 -29.58 -3.92 8.81
N LEU A 458 -28.57 -3.96 7.93
CA LEU A 458 -28.01 -2.83 7.19
C LEU A 458 -28.03 -3.03 5.68
N VAL A 459 -28.64 -4.11 5.17
CA VAL A 459 -28.71 -4.43 3.73
C VAL A 459 -29.37 -3.32 2.90
N ASP A 460 -30.29 -2.55 3.50
CA ASP A 460 -30.92 -1.37 2.88
C ASP A 460 -29.89 -0.26 2.52
N ARG A 461 -28.67 -0.27 3.09
CA ARG A 461 -27.58 0.61 2.65
C ARG A 461 -27.00 0.17 1.31
N CYS A 462 -26.97 -1.13 0.98
CA CYS A 462 -26.17 -1.70 -0.12
C CYS A 462 -26.60 -1.39 -1.57
N GLY A 463 -27.65 -0.59 -1.79
CA GLY A 463 -28.20 -0.35 -3.13
C GLY A 463 -29.06 -1.52 -3.67
N ASP A 464 -29.38 -1.46 -4.97
CA ASP A 464 -30.15 -2.46 -5.75
C ASP A 464 -29.23 -3.42 -6.53
#